data_AF-A0A0P7YEB2-F1
#
_entry.id   AF-A0A0P7YEB2-F1
#
_cell.length_a   1.000
_cell.length_b   1.000
_cell.length_c   1.000
_cell.angle_alpha   90.00
_cell.angle_beta   90.00
_cell.angle_gamma   90.00
#
_symmetry.space_group_name_H-M   'P 1'
#
loop_
_entity.id
_entity.type
_entity.pdbx_description
1 polymer ?
#
loop_
_entity_poly.entity_id
_entity_poly.type
_entity_poly.pdbx_seq_one_letter_code
_entity_poly.pdbx_strand_id
1 'polypeptide(L)'
;MNVSKIQSYVGSFGVMSYKPAFQNYMISNYQIIINTIPKFREGQVESFDVGSVDDCLLRYIGHLEEYQKETQRNLRNPIIWFREGFREILSIPIFILSWFGIISDRTLNSIKNSLIYKVISGLIALVTLVSGIVTIIVGYDQSLKLIKKIIGIE
;
A
#
# COMPACT_ATOMS: atom_id res chain seq x y z
N MET A 1 10.27 -0.83 26.12
CA MET A 1 9.79 -1.37 24.84
C MET A 1 8.27 -1.30 24.78
N ASN A 2 7.70 -0.62 23.77
CA ASN A 2 6.25 -0.40 23.69
C ASN A 2 5.59 -1.62 23.02
N VAL A 3 4.97 -2.47 23.84
CA VAL A 3 4.34 -3.73 23.41
C VAL A 3 3.17 -3.48 22.44
N SER A 4 2.40 -2.42 22.68
CA SER A 4 1.32 -2.00 21.79
C SER A 4 1.82 -1.62 20.40
N LYS A 5 3.03 -1.04 20.31
CA LYS A 5 3.65 -0.71 19.02
C LYS A 5 4.03 -1.97 18.23
N ILE A 6 4.59 -2.98 18.89
CA ILE A 6 4.96 -4.25 18.23
C ILE A 6 3.69 -4.97 17.76
N GLN A 7 2.68 -5.07 18.62
CA GLN A 7 1.37 -5.63 18.26
C GLN A 7 0.76 -4.90 17.06
N SER A 8 0.86 -3.57 17.02
CA SER A 8 0.36 -2.77 15.89
C SER A 8 1.11 -3.06 14.58
N TYR A 9 2.41 -3.37 14.62
CA TYR A 9 3.17 -3.70 13.42
C TYR A 9 2.79 -5.06 12.84
N VAL A 10 2.67 -6.09 13.69
CA VAL A 10 2.24 -7.43 13.23
C VAL A 10 0.76 -7.46 12.85
N GLY A 11 -0.05 -6.51 13.34
CA GLY A 11 -1.44 -6.33 12.93
C GLY A 11 -2.26 -7.60 13.12
N SER A 12 -2.95 -8.04 12.05
CA SER A 12 -3.77 -9.25 12.05
C SER A 12 -2.99 -10.54 12.28
N PHE A 13 -1.68 -10.58 11.97
CA PHE A 13 -0.85 -11.75 12.22
C PHE A 13 -0.61 -11.98 13.71
N GLY A 14 -0.68 -10.92 14.52
CA GLY A 14 -0.56 -10.98 15.97
C GLY A 14 -1.88 -11.21 16.71
N VAL A 15 -2.95 -11.57 16.00
CA VAL A 15 -4.29 -11.77 16.57
C VAL A 15 -4.77 -13.18 16.24
N MET A 16 -5.30 -13.90 17.23
CA MET A 16 -5.84 -15.24 17.05
C MET A 16 -7.10 -15.49 17.88
N SER A 17 -7.80 -16.58 17.60
CA SER A 17 -8.79 -17.15 18.52
C SER A 17 -8.09 -18.13 19.46
N TYR A 18 -8.23 -17.93 20.76
CA TYR A 18 -7.53 -18.71 21.79
C TYR A 18 -8.53 -19.46 22.67
N LYS A 19 -8.27 -20.73 22.95
CA LYS A 19 -9.03 -21.54 23.91
C LYS A 19 -8.14 -21.83 25.12
N PRO A 20 -8.45 -21.30 26.30
CA PRO A 20 -7.68 -21.60 27.51
C PRO A 20 -7.78 -23.08 27.90
N ALA A 21 -6.74 -23.60 28.53
CA ALA A 21 -6.72 -24.99 29.01
C ALA A 21 -7.88 -25.22 30.00
N PHE A 22 -8.57 -26.36 29.85
CA PHE A 22 -9.69 -26.78 30.69
C PHE A 22 -10.91 -25.84 30.71
N GLN A 23 -10.99 -24.88 29.77
CA GLN A 23 -12.13 -23.98 29.62
C GLN A 23 -12.93 -24.31 28.36
N ASN A 24 -14.26 -24.19 28.42
CA ASN A 24 -15.17 -24.42 27.29
C ASN A 24 -15.58 -23.15 26.54
N TYR A 25 -14.87 -22.05 26.74
CA TYR A 25 -15.07 -20.81 26.00
C TYR A 25 -13.86 -20.49 25.11
N MET A 26 -14.11 -19.72 24.06
CA MET A 26 -13.08 -19.25 23.13
C MET A 26 -12.96 -17.74 23.25
N ILE A 27 -11.74 -17.25 23.41
CA ILE A 27 -11.40 -15.83 23.39
C ILE A 27 -11.14 -15.44 21.95
N SER A 28 -12.02 -14.61 21.40
CA SER A 28 -11.81 -14.00 20.09
C SER A 28 -10.86 -12.80 20.22
N ASN A 29 -10.13 -12.51 19.13
CA ASN A 29 -9.21 -11.37 19.05
C ASN A 29 -8.12 -11.35 20.14
N TYR A 30 -7.60 -12.51 20.52
CA TYR A 30 -6.49 -12.63 21.46
C TYR A 30 -5.22 -12.04 20.85
N GLN A 31 -4.69 -10.99 21.48
CA GLN A 31 -3.50 -10.28 21.04
C GLN A 31 -2.24 -10.96 21.57
N ILE A 32 -1.51 -11.64 20.70
CA ILE A 32 -0.40 -12.54 21.06
C ILE A 32 0.71 -11.75 21.78
N ILE A 33 1.18 -10.65 21.21
CA ILE A 33 2.33 -9.91 21.73
C ILE A 33 1.98 -9.18 23.03
N ILE A 34 0.78 -8.59 23.12
CA ILE A 34 0.33 -7.89 24.33
C ILE A 34 0.21 -8.83 25.52
N ASN A 35 -0.27 -10.06 25.30
CA ASN A 35 -0.48 -11.00 26.38
C ASN A 35 0.79 -11.80 26.75
N THR A 36 1.71 -12.03 25.81
CA THR A 36 2.93 -12.82 26.09
C THR A 36 4.05 -12.00 26.75
N ILE A 37 4.27 -10.74 26.34
CA ILE A 37 5.40 -9.95 26.88
C ILE A 37 5.32 -9.72 28.41
N PRO A 38 4.15 -9.42 29.01
CA PRO A 38 4.02 -9.33 30.46
C PRO A 38 4.35 -10.67 31.15
N LYS A 39 3.77 -11.78 30.68
CA LYS A 39 4.07 -13.12 31.21
C LYS A 39 5.56 -13.44 31.16
N PHE A 40 6.26 -12.99 30.11
CA PHE A 40 7.69 -13.20 29.97
C PHE A 40 8.48 -12.47 31.06
N ARG A 41 8.10 -11.23 31.37
CA ARG A 41 8.74 -10.44 32.44
C ARG A 41 8.50 -11.01 33.83
N GLU A 42 7.35 -11.64 34.01
CA GLU A 42 6.92 -12.25 35.28
C GLU A 42 7.42 -13.71 35.43
N GLY A 43 8.08 -14.27 34.41
CA GLY A 43 8.54 -15.66 34.41
C GLY A 43 7.42 -16.70 34.30
N GLN A 44 6.24 -16.30 33.82
CA GLN A 44 5.02 -17.11 33.71
C GLN A 44 4.73 -17.55 32.26
N VAL A 45 5.73 -17.51 31.38
CA VAL A 45 5.55 -17.90 29.98
C VAL A 45 5.41 -19.42 29.87
N GLU A 46 4.35 -19.84 29.19
CA GLU A 46 4.13 -21.23 28.84
C GLU A 46 4.64 -21.54 27.42
N SER A 47 4.80 -22.82 27.10
CA SER A 47 5.21 -23.27 25.76
C SER A 47 4.28 -22.75 24.66
N PHE A 48 2.97 -22.66 24.94
CA PHE A 48 1.98 -22.09 24.04
C PHE A 48 2.27 -20.60 23.74
N ASP A 49 2.65 -19.82 24.74
CA ASP A 49 2.91 -18.38 24.57
C ASP A 49 4.14 -18.15 23.69
N VAL A 50 5.19 -18.95 23.87
CA VAL A 50 6.41 -18.92 23.02
C VAL A 50 6.08 -19.32 21.59
N GLY A 51 5.43 -20.47 21.41
CA GLY A 51 5.07 -20.97 20.09
C GLY A 51 4.17 -20.02 19.32
N SER A 52 3.20 -19.39 19.99
CA SER A 52 2.29 -18.42 19.36
C SER A 52 3.01 -17.15 18.90
N VAL A 53 3.99 -16.67 19.67
CA VAL A 53 4.83 -15.53 19.26
C VAL A 53 5.71 -15.92 18.08
N ASP A 54 6.36 -17.09 18.12
CA ASP A 54 7.21 -17.57 17.04
C ASP A 54 6.44 -17.71 15.71
N ASP A 55 5.29 -18.40 15.73
CA ASP A 55 4.40 -18.53 14.57
C ASP A 55 3.93 -17.17 14.03
N CYS A 56 3.55 -16.25 14.94
CA CYS A 56 3.16 -14.89 14.57
C CYS A 56 4.28 -14.16 13.82
N LEU A 57 5.51 -14.23 14.35
CA LEU A 57 6.66 -13.53 13.78
C LEU A 57 7.09 -14.17 12.46
N LEU A 58 7.13 -15.50 12.37
CA LEU A 58 7.49 -16.22 11.14
C LEU A 58 6.50 -15.92 10.01
N ARG A 59 5.19 -15.94 10.29
CA ARG A 59 4.17 -15.56 9.29
C ARG A 59 4.32 -14.11 8.84
N TYR A 60 4.59 -13.21 9.78
CA TYR A 60 4.80 -11.80 9.45
C TYR A 60 6.06 -11.59 8.61
N ILE A 61 7.17 -12.26 8.92
CA ILE A 61 8.41 -12.21 8.12
C ILE A 61 8.13 -12.72 6.70
N GLY A 62 7.50 -13.89 6.55
CA GLY A 62 7.16 -14.43 5.23
C GLY A 62 6.26 -13.50 4.43
N HIS A 63 5.30 -12.84 5.08
CA HIS A 63 4.48 -11.82 4.45
C HIS A 63 5.32 -10.61 3.98
N LEU A 64 6.25 -10.12 4.80
CA LEU A 64 7.13 -9.01 4.43
C LEU A 64 8.05 -9.36 3.26
N GLU A 65 8.58 -10.59 3.22
CA GLU A 65 9.43 -11.06 2.12
C GLU A 65 8.66 -11.13 0.79
N GLU A 66 7.44 -11.66 0.82
CA GLU A 66 6.57 -11.71 -0.36
C GLU A 66 6.16 -10.30 -0.81
N TYR A 67 5.79 -9.44 0.14
CA TYR A 67 5.45 -8.04 -0.12
C TYR A 67 6.63 -7.27 -0.73
N GLN A 68 7.84 -7.47 -0.21
CA GLN A 68 9.05 -6.86 -0.75
C GLN A 68 9.31 -7.33 -2.18
N LYS A 69 9.22 -8.65 -2.44
CA LYS A 69 9.43 -9.23 -3.76
C LYS A 69 8.42 -8.70 -4.78
N GLU A 70 7.14 -8.66 -4.40
CA GLU A 70 6.09 -8.09 -5.25
C GLU A 70 6.33 -6.60 -5.52
N THR A 71 6.66 -5.83 -4.48
CA THR A 71 6.91 -4.39 -4.61
C THR A 71 8.09 -4.12 -5.53
N GLN A 72 9.21 -4.87 -5.39
CA GLN A 72 10.36 -4.76 -6.29
C GLN A 72 10.01 -5.10 -7.74
N ARG A 73 9.19 -6.13 -7.96
CA ARG A 73 8.68 -6.46 -9.30
C ARG A 73 7.84 -5.32 -9.87
N ASN A 74 6.92 -4.78 -9.08
CA ASN A 74 6.05 -3.69 -9.48
C ASN A 74 6.83 -2.41 -9.76
N LEU A 75 7.90 -2.14 -9.00
CA LEU A 75 8.82 -1.04 -9.23
C LEU A 75 9.61 -1.17 -10.53
N ARG A 76 9.79 -2.36 -11.11
CA ARG A 76 10.47 -2.50 -12.40
C ARG A 76 9.52 -2.41 -13.59
N ASN A 77 8.21 -2.30 -13.36
CA ASN A 77 7.21 -2.32 -14.42
C ASN A 77 6.73 -0.89 -14.75
N PRO A 78 7.15 -0.32 -15.90
CA PRO A 78 6.80 1.05 -16.27
C PRO A 78 5.30 1.24 -16.55
N ILE A 79 4.57 0.17 -16.92
CA ILE A 79 3.12 0.23 -17.13
C ILE A 79 2.40 0.41 -15.78
N ILE A 80 2.89 -0.26 -14.74
CA ILE A 80 2.36 -0.09 -13.38
C ILE A 80 2.63 1.33 -12.90
N TRP A 81 3.82 1.86 -13.12
CA TRP A 81 4.17 3.25 -12.79
C TRP A 81 3.27 4.26 -13.50
N PHE A 82 3.06 4.09 -14.81
CA PHE A 82 2.20 4.96 -15.59
C PHE A 82 0.77 4.98 -15.02
N ARG A 83 0.20 3.79 -14.79
CA ARG A 83 -1.15 3.65 -14.24
C ARG A 83 -1.27 4.28 -12.84
N GLU A 84 -0.32 4.01 -11.96
CA GLU A 84 -0.38 4.51 -10.57
C GLU A 84 -0.12 6.02 -10.51
N GLY A 85 0.80 6.54 -11.33
CA GLY A 85 1.07 7.98 -11.45
C GLY A 85 -0.16 8.76 -11.90
N PHE A 86 -0.88 8.29 -12.91
CA PHE A 86 -2.15 8.92 -13.33
C PHE A 86 -3.22 8.84 -12.24
N ARG A 87 -3.30 7.72 -11.50
CA ARG A 87 -4.23 7.62 -10.37
C ARG A 87 -3.93 8.68 -9.31
N GLU A 88 -2.66 8.91 -8.99
CA GLU A 88 -2.28 9.93 -8.01
C GLU A 88 -2.54 11.35 -8.52
N ILE A 89 -2.21 11.66 -9.78
CA ILE A 89 -2.51 12.97 -10.38
C ILE A 89 -4.01 13.26 -10.34
N LEU A 90 -4.84 12.29 -10.72
CA LEU A 90 -6.30 12.42 -10.67
C LEU A 90 -6.85 12.45 -9.24
N SER A 91 -6.06 12.02 -8.25
CA SER A 91 -6.46 12.05 -6.83
C SER A 91 -6.18 13.40 -6.18
N ILE A 92 -5.35 14.27 -6.78
CA ILE A 92 -4.96 15.56 -6.21
C ILE A 92 -6.17 16.39 -5.74
N PRO A 93 -7.25 16.58 -6.52
CA PRO A 93 -8.39 17.37 -6.07
C PRO A 93 -9.07 16.76 -4.84
N ILE A 94 -9.21 15.44 -4.80
CA ILE A 94 -9.85 14.70 -3.70
C ILE A 94 -8.95 14.74 -2.46
N PHE A 95 -7.63 14.67 -2.64
CA PHE A 95 -6.66 14.83 -1.58
C PHE A 95 -6.75 16.21 -0.94
N ILE A 96 -6.89 17.27 -1.75
CA ILE A 96 -7.09 18.64 -1.26
C ILE A 96 -8.36 18.73 -0.40
N LEU A 97 -9.47 18.10 -0.82
CA LEU A 97 -10.69 18.06 0.00
C LEU A 97 -10.48 17.35 1.34
N SER A 98 -9.71 16.26 1.36
CA SER A 98 -9.34 15.55 2.59
C SER A 98 -8.49 16.43 3.49
N TRP A 99 -7.52 17.14 2.90
CA TRP A 99 -6.61 18.02 3.63
C TRP A 99 -7.33 19.21 4.29
N PHE A 100 -8.33 19.78 3.62
CA PHE A 100 -9.20 20.80 4.21
C PHE A 100 -10.19 20.25 5.26
N GLY A 101 -10.19 18.94 5.52
CA GLY A 101 -11.11 18.29 6.45
C GLY A 101 -12.55 18.22 5.96
N ILE A 102 -12.80 18.49 4.67
CA ILE A 102 -14.14 18.40 4.06
C ILE A 102 -14.58 16.93 3.98
N ILE A 103 -13.64 16.03 3.70
CA ILE A 103 -13.84 14.59 3.72
C ILE A 103 -12.82 13.93 4.64
N SER A 104 -13.13 12.73 5.13
CA SER A 104 -12.18 11.95 5.93
C SER A 104 -11.17 11.19 5.05
N ASP A 105 -10.00 10.86 5.59
CA ASP A 105 -9.01 10.01 4.90
C ASP A 105 -9.59 8.63 4.56
N ARG A 106 -10.53 8.13 5.37
CA ARG A 106 -11.26 6.89 5.07
C ARG A 106 -12.08 7.04 3.79
N THR A 107 -12.76 8.18 3.61
CA THR A 107 -13.54 8.49 2.42
C THR A 107 -12.63 8.62 1.20
N LEU A 108 -11.53 9.36 1.31
CA LEU A 108 -10.51 9.47 0.25
C LEU A 108 -10.02 8.09 -0.19
N ASN A 109 -9.60 7.25 0.77
CA ASN A 109 -9.11 5.91 0.50
C ASN A 109 -10.19 4.99 -0.09
N SER A 110 -11.46 5.14 0.32
CA SER A 110 -12.58 4.41 -0.26
C SER A 110 -12.79 4.78 -1.73
N ILE A 111 -12.73 6.08 -2.07
CA ILE A 111 -12.85 6.55 -3.45
C ILE A 111 -11.68 6.04 -4.30
N LYS A 112 -10.43 6.24 -3.85
CA LYS A 112 -9.22 5.79 -4.58
C LYS A 112 -9.20 4.28 -4.83
N ASN A 113 -9.72 3.49 -3.88
CA ASN A 113 -9.76 2.03 -3.99
C ASN A 113 -10.95 1.48 -4.77
N SER A 114 -11.96 2.30 -5.04
CA SER A 114 -13.16 1.89 -5.78
C SER A 114 -12.83 1.46 -7.21
N LEU A 115 -13.51 0.41 -7.69
CA LEU A 115 -13.30 -0.10 -9.05
C LEU A 115 -13.61 0.95 -10.11
N ILE A 116 -14.66 1.76 -9.90
CA ILE A 116 -15.07 2.85 -10.80
C ILE A 116 -13.93 3.85 -10.98
N TYR A 117 -13.34 4.32 -9.88
CA TYR A 117 -12.22 5.26 -9.94
C TYR A 117 -11.00 4.66 -10.65
N LYS A 118 -10.69 3.38 -10.39
CA LYS A 118 -9.59 2.67 -11.05
C LYS A 118 -9.78 2.53 -12.56
N VAL A 119 -11.00 2.29 -13.01
CA VAL A 119 -11.32 2.16 -14.45
C VAL A 119 -11.27 3.53 -15.13
N ILE A 120 -11.90 4.55 -14.57
CA ILE A 120 -11.89 5.90 -15.13
C ILE A 120 -10.47 6.46 -15.23
N SER A 121 -9.67 6.31 -14.17
CA SER A 121 -8.26 6.73 -14.19
C SER A 121 -7.45 6.00 -15.25
N GLY A 122 -7.67 4.69 -15.43
CA GLY A 122 -7.04 3.92 -16.51
C GLY A 122 -7.42 4.39 -17.91
N LEU A 123 -8.70 4.70 -18.15
CA LEU A 123 -9.18 5.22 -19.43
C LEU A 123 -8.59 6.60 -19.74
N ILE A 124 -8.60 7.51 -18.77
CA ILE A 124 -7.98 8.84 -18.92
C ILE A 124 -6.50 8.69 -19.24
N ALA A 125 -5.77 7.85 -18.51
CA ALA A 125 -4.36 7.60 -18.78
C ALA A 125 -4.12 7.12 -20.22
N LEU A 126 -4.93 6.20 -20.73
CA LEU A 126 -4.83 5.71 -22.11
C LEU A 126 -5.09 6.83 -23.13
N VAL A 127 -6.15 7.63 -22.94
CA VAL A 127 -6.47 8.76 -23.83
C VAL A 127 -5.34 9.78 -23.82
N THR A 128 -4.80 10.13 -22.65
CA THR A 128 -3.67 11.06 -22.54
C THR A 128 -2.40 10.51 -23.20
N LEU A 129 -2.15 9.20 -23.11
CA LEU A 129 -1.02 8.56 -23.78
C LEU A 129 -1.15 8.67 -25.31
N VAL A 130 -2.30 8.29 -25.86
CA VAL A 130 -2.55 8.37 -27.31
C VAL A 130 -2.48 9.81 -27.78
N SER A 131 -3.11 10.73 -27.05
CA SER A 131 -3.05 12.16 -27.34
C SER A 131 -1.61 12.68 -27.36
N GLY A 132 -0.80 12.32 -26.36
CA GLY A 132 0.60 12.71 -26.30
C GLY A 132 1.41 12.19 -27.49
N ILE A 133 1.21 10.92 -27.88
CA ILE A 133 1.87 10.32 -29.04
C ILE A 133 1.49 11.08 -30.32
N VAL A 134 0.19 11.32 -30.54
CA VAL A 134 -0.30 12.06 -31.72
C VAL A 134 0.29 13.47 -31.76
N THR A 135 0.31 14.18 -30.63
CA THR A 135 0.90 15.51 -30.54
C THR A 135 2.40 15.51 -30.86
N ILE A 136 3.16 14.52 -30.40
CA ILE A 136 4.59 14.39 -30.71
C ILE A 136 4.80 14.15 -32.21
N ILE A 137 4.03 13.25 -32.82
CA ILE A 137 4.15 12.93 -34.25
C ILE A 137 3.79 14.14 -35.12
N VAL A 138 2.67 14.80 -34.85
CA VAL A 138 2.21 15.96 -35.63
C VAL A 138 3.12 17.18 -35.41
N GLY A 139 3.61 17.37 -34.18
CA GLY A 139 4.50 18.48 -33.82
C GLY A 139 5.96 18.29 -34.25
N TYR A 140 6.32 17.14 -34.84
CA TYR A 140 7.71 16.80 -35.18
C TYR A 140 8.33 17.80 -36.15
N ASP A 141 7.64 18.11 -37.25
CA ASP A 141 8.13 19.05 -38.26
C ASP A 141 8.28 20.48 -37.70
N GLN A 142 7.34 20.88 -36.84
CA GLN A 142 7.37 22.18 -36.16
C GLN A 142 8.54 22.26 -35.17
N SER A 143 8.80 21.18 -34.45
CA SER A 143 9.92 21.05 -33.51
C SER A 143 11.27 21.11 -34.23
N LEU A 144 11.41 20.40 -35.36
CA LEU A 144 12.61 20.45 -36.20
C LEU A 144 12.87 21.85 -36.76
N LYS A 145 11.83 22.54 -37.25
CA LYS A 145 11.96 23.93 -37.73
C LYS A 145 12.44 24.87 -36.62
N LEU A 146 11.93 24.70 -35.41
CA LEU A 146 12.33 25.52 -34.26
C LEU A 146 13.80 25.27 -33.89
N ILE A 147 14.25 24.01 -33.88
CA ILE A 147 15.65 23.65 -33.63
C ILE A 147 16.58 24.20 -34.72
N LYS A 148 16.23 24.02 -36.00
CA LYS A 148 16.97 24.55 -37.15
C LYS A 148 17.15 26.06 -37.07
N LYS A 149 16.06 26.78 -36.71
CA LYS A 149 16.08 28.22 -36.49
C LYS A 149 17.00 28.64 -35.34
N ILE A 150 17.07 27.87 -34.25
CA ILE A 150 17.96 28.15 -33.11
C ILE A 150 19.44 27.90 -33.47
N ILE A 151 19.72 26.87 -34.26
CA ILE A 151 21.09 26.49 -34.66
C ILE A 151 21.59 27.32 -35.86
N GLY A 152 20.72 28.09 -36.51
CA GLY A 152 21.08 28.95 -37.64
C GLY A 152 21.32 28.19 -38.94
N ILE A 153 20.77 26.98 -39.05
CA ILE A 153 20.78 26.18 -40.28
C ILE A 153 19.39 26.36 -40.89
N GLU A 154 19.23 27.33 -41.79
CA GLU A 154 17.99 27.49 -42.55
C GLU A 154 17.73 26.29 -43.47
#